data_AF-A0A1J5A0N1-F1
#
_entry.id   AF-A0A1J5A0N1-F1
#
_cell.length_a   1.000
_cell.length_b   1.000
_cell.length_c   1.000
_cell.angle_alpha   90.00
_cell.angle_beta   90.00
_cell.angle_gamma   90.00
#
_symmetry.space_group_name_H-M   'P 1'
#
loop_
_entity.id
_entity.type
_entity.pdbx_description
1 polymer ?
#
loop_
_entity_poly.entity_id
_entity_poly.type
_entity_poly.pdbx_seq_one_letter_code
_entity_poly.pdbx_strand_id
1 'polypeptide(L)'
;MRTPIQSTRPDYRDFRDDAWVSGVFRPLLTAVLAIGLVAGPLSAYRVIAPWRLGYVLPLTFVAALEGVYSTRQLGRPNWRDRRGLAFRVGEVVVLLGVLRLATWLFSLGVPGPETLRLWLVNPGAFFDAQFVIVGVLLILAWGLAIGVTSDFLDLALQADEVAAHESAARGAAGSELRAFLSPARADIVGRFAARWIWGGMAVVFFATLSQLSVTGGTAGGPLKVGLSRLGLSFESLAALIGYFLAGLLLMSQARLAVLRGRWYNQGLAVAPTVLQRWHVNSALALLLVAGVAALLPMASTGWLSTALYGLIGFLARVVYGILMALMWLLAAILFPLRFFTTRGQPEPMAPPMEIPSQAEAVSRLPAWLGGAVLWIVVALIGGYFLLSYLRAHGLLQGRWGRWLTQLRDWWRARWTRLTIAAGAITSVIRNRPRRSRHQAGDGIVEVPRWRWGSLPPRERIRYFYLRTVRRAAERGLARPPHKTPLEFAGDLEASWPDAEEDVRELTAAFLAARYTPGDIPLADARAAQPVWRRIMRALRERPDAGRRQVDERPRIDDHVGNPPTT
;
A
#
# COMPACT_ATOMS: atom_id res chain seq x y z
N MET A 1 -17.04 48.44 7.50
CA MET A 1 -16.40 47.17 7.10
C MET A 1 -15.57 46.68 8.26
N ARG A 2 -15.99 45.59 8.92
CA ARG A 2 -15.20 44.94 9.97
C ARG A 2 -14.12 44.09 9.29
N THR A 3 -12.86 44.47 9.46
CA THR A 3 -11.72 43.62 9.14
C THR A 3 -11.78 42.36 10.02
N PRO A 4 -11.74 41.14 9.44
CA PRO A 4 -11.61 39.95 10.26
C PRO A 4 -10.18 39.94 10.81
N ILE A 5 -10.05 40.01 12.13
CA ILE A 5 -8.81 39.69 12.82
C ILE A 5 -8.58 38.20 12.60
N GLN A 6 -7.82 37.85 11.55
CA GLN A 6 -7.24 36.52 11.44
C GLN A 6 -6.25 36.37 12.60
N SER A 7 -6.66 35.66 13.63
CA SER A 7 -5.76 35.11 14.63
C SER A 7 -4.83 34.12 13.94
N THR A 8 -3.69 34.59 13.42
CA THR A 8 -2.63 33.75 12.86
C THR A 8 -1.85 33.07 13.99
N ARG A 9 -2.53 32.22 14.76
CA ARG A 9 -1.84 31.14 15.49
C ARG A 9 -2.00 29.89 14.63
N PRO A 10 -0.89 29.24 14.22
CA PRO A 10 -0.99 28.00 13.46
C PRO A 10 -1.80 26.99 14.27
N ASP A 11 -2.79 26.36 13.62
CA ASP A 11 -3.53 25.24 14.20
C ASP A 11 -2.51 24.13 14.52
N TYR A 12 -2.53 23.60 15.74
CA TYR A 12 -1.62 22.53 16.18
C TYR A 12 -1.70 21.31 15.25
N ARG A 13 -2.83 21.13 14.54
CA ARG A 13 -3.04 20.09 13.53
C ARG A 13 -2.07 20.14 12.34
N ASP A 14 -1.51 21.31 12.07
CA ASP A 14 -0.52 21.54 11.01
C ASP A 14 0.92 21.62 11.53
N PHE A 15 1.12 21.44 12.85
CA PHE A 15 2.44 21.48 13.45
C PHE A 15 3.36 20.38 12.92
N ARG A 16 4.61 20.76 12.61
CA ARG A 16 5.67 19.84 12.22
C ARG A 16 7.02 20.34 12.70
N ASP A 17 7.83 19.45 13.25
CA ASP A 17 9.23 19.74 13.61
C ASP A 17 10.13 19.78 12.34
N ASP A 18 9.94 20.80 11.49
CA ASP A 18 10.71 20.94 10.25
C ASP A 18 12.21 21.16 10.49
N ALA A 19 12.59 21.77 11.63
CA ALA A 19 13.98 21.91 12.04
C ALA A 19 14.64 20.54 12.24
N TRP A 20 13.90 19.58 12.82
CA TRP A 20 14.33 18.20 12.86
C TRP A 20 14.36 17.62 11.45
N VAL A 21 13.20 17.56 10.79
CA VAL A 21 12.99 16.77 9.55
C VAL A 21 13.83 17.23 8.35
N SER A 22 14.19 18.51 8.27
CA SER A 22 14.95 19.07 7.13
C SER A 22 16.42 18.64 7.07
N GLY A 23 17.01 18.16 8.16
CA GLY A 23 18.43 17.80 8.20
C GLY A 23 18.85 16.73 7.17
N VAL A 24 19.95 17.00 6.44
CA VAL A 24 20.55 16.13 5.41
C VAL A 24 21.39 15.00 6.02
N PHE A 25 21.89 15.20 7.24
CA PHE A 25 22.77 14.24 7.93
C PHE A 25 22.11 12.85 8.10
N ARG A 26 20.86 12.80 8.56
CA ARG A 26 20.16 11.53 8.81
C ARG A 26 19.90 10.72 7.52
N PRO A 27 19.39 11.31 6.43
CA PRO A 27 19.27 10.63 5.13
C PRO A 27 20.59 10.01 4.65
N LEU A 28 21.69 10.74 4.78
CA LEU A 28 23.01 10.23 4.38
C LEU A 28 23.41 9.03 5.24
N LEU A 29 23.25 9.11 6.56
CA LEU A 29 23.54 7.97 7.44
C LEU A 29 22.64 6.77 7.14
N THR A 30 21.35 6.98 6.88
CA THR A 30 20.42 5.91 6.51
C THR A 30 20.83 5.26 5.18
N ALA A 31 21.30 6.05 4.20
CA ALA A 31 21.79 5.53 2.94
C ALA A 31 23.12 4.75 3.10
N VAL A 32 24.04 5.22 3.95
CA VAL A 32 25.26 4.46 4.31
C VAL A 32 24.92 3.14 4.99
N LEU A 33 23.95 3.14 5.90
CA LEU A 33 23.47 1.94 6.58
C LEU A 33 22.86 0.95 5.58
N ALA A 34 22.09 1.43 4.59
CA ALA A 34 21.54 0.61 3.52
C ALA A 34 22.62 0.02 2.58
N ILE A 35 23.64 0.81 2.21
CA ILE A 35 24.80 0.31 1.44
C ILE A 35 25.50 -0.81 2.21
N GLY A 36 25.76 -0.61 3.50
CA GLY A 36 26.44 -1.58 4.35
C GLY A 36 25.71 -2.93 4.37
N LEU A 37 24.38 -2.91 4.44
CA LEU A 37 23.55 -4.12 4.40
C LEU A 37 23.69 -4.90 3.08
N VAL A 38 23.84 -4.21 1.95
CA VAL A 38 23.94 -4.84 0.62
C VAL A 38 25.38 -5.30 0.30
N ALA A 39 26.38 -4.55 0.75
CA ALA A 39 27.78 -4.81 0.42
C ALA A 39 28.28 -6.17 0.93
N GLY A 40 27.85 -6.60 2.12
CA GLY A 40 28.18 -7.92 2.67
C GLY A 40 27.76 -9.06 1.73
N PRO A 41 26.45 -9.26 1.47
CA PRO A 41 25.97 -10.23 0.50
C PRO A 41 26.65 -10.11 -0.86
N LEU A 42 26.84 -8.89 -1.36
CA LEU A 42 27.47 -8.64 -2.66
C LEU A 42 28.90 -9.19 -2.71
N SER A 43 29.68 -8.98 -1.64
CA SER A 43 31.04 -9.50 -1.54
C SER A 43 31.08 -11.02 -1.50
N ALA A 44 30.14 -11.66 -0.81
CA ALA A 44 30.01 -13.12 -0.80
C ALA A 44 29.62 -13.67 -2.20
N TYR A 45 28.70 -13.01 -2.90
CA TYR A 45 28.27 -13.43 -4.24
C TYR A 45 29.36 -13.31 -5.31
N ARG A 46 30.26 -12.32 -5.21
CA ARG A 46 31.40 -12.19 -6.15
C ARG A 46 32.34 -13.40 -6.13
N VAL A 47 32.36 -14.16 -5.04
CA VAL A 47 33.13 -15.42 -4.94
C VAL A 47 32.48 -16.55 -5.77
N ILE A 48 31.15 -16.53 -5.88
CA ILE A 48 30.36 -17.57 -6.55
C ILE A 48 30.20 -17.31 -8.04
N ALA A 49 29.95 -16.05 -8.42
CA ALA A 49 29.67 -15.66 -9.80
C ALA A 49 30.49 -14.42 -10.22
N PRO A 50 31.15 -14.44 -11.39
CA PRO A 50 31.98 -13.33 -11.88
C PRO A 50 31.14 -12.20 -12.51
N TRP A 51 30.07 -11.76 -11.84
CA TRP A 51 29.20 -10.70 -12.33
C TRP A 51 29.81 -9.30 -12.14
N ARG A 52 29.54 -8.39 -13.08
CA ARG A 52 29.95 -6.98 -13.00
C ARG A 52 28.98 -6.20 -12.11
N LEU A 53 29.24 -6.18 -10.80
CA LEU A 53 28.31 -5.63 -9.80
C LEU A 53 28.64 -4.20 -9.32
N GLY A 54 29.50 -3.47 -10.02
CA GLY A 54 29.95 -2.14 -9.61
C GLY A 54 28.83 -1.09 -9.47
N TYR A 55 27.74 -1.25 -10.22
CA TYR A 55 26.59 -0.33 -10.20
C TYR A 55 25.64 -0.55 -9.00
N VAL A 56 25.76 -1.66 -8.27
CA VAL A 56 24.79 -2.06 -7.24
C VAL A 56 24.85 -1.14 -6.00
N LEU A 57 26.04 -0.77 -5.52
CA LEU A 57 26.17 0.09 -4.33
C LEU A 57 25.70 1.52 -4.60
N PRO A 58 26.09 2.19 -5.71
CA PRO A 58 25.51 3.50 -6.06
C PRO A 58 23.99 3.46 -6.25
N LEU A 59 23.47 2.41 -6.89
CA LEU A 59 22.03 2.25 -7.06
C LEU A 59 21.32 2.07 -5.71
N THR A 60 21.91 1.31 -4.79
CA THR A 60 21.41 1.12 -3.42
C THR A 60 21.38 2.44 -2.66
N PHE A 61 22.41 3.27 -2.81
CA PHE A 61 22.46 4.61 -2.21
C PHE A 61 21.30 5.47 -2.69
N VAL A 62 21.08 5.55 -4.01
CA VAL A 62 19.98 6.31 -4.61
C VAL A 62 18.63 5.76 -4.18
N ALA A 63 18.45 4.44 -4.19
CA ALA A 63 17.21 3.80 -3.75
C ALA A 63 16.91 4.08 -2.27
N ALA A 64 17.93 4.05 -1.40
CA ALA A 64 17.78 4.40 0.01
C ALA A 64 17.39 5.87 0.20
N LEU A 65 18.03 6.78 -0.53
CA LEU A 65 17.66 8.21 -0.51
C LEU A 65 16.25 8.47 -1.02
N GLU A 66 15.82 7.78 -2.08
CA GLU A 66 14.45 7.84 -2.58
C GLU A 66 13.46 7.35 -1.51
N GLY A 67 13.75 6.22 -0.86
CA GLY A 67 12.94 5.70 0.24
C GLY A 67 12.85 6.69 1.42
N VAL A 68 13.94 7.38 1.76
CA VAL A 68 13.95 8.44 2.78
C VAL A 68 13.11 9.63 2.35
N TYR A 69 13.31 10.11 1.12
CA TYR A 69 12.62 11.28 0.56
C TYR A 69 11.11 11.04 0.47
N SER A 70 10.71 9.92 -0.12
CA SER A 70 9.31 9.55 -0.30
C SER A 70 8.60 9.36 1.04
N THR A 71 9.28 8.76 2.03
CA THR A 71 8.74 8.62 3.39
C THR A 71 8.55 9.96 4.08
N ARG A 72 9.51 10.88 3.95
CA ARG A 72 9.37 12.26 4.46
C ARG A 72 8.24 13.02 3.78
N GLN A 73 8.05 12.80 2.47
CA GLN A 73 7.00 13.45 1.69
C GLN A 73 5.61 12.91 2.08
N LEU A 74 5.45 11.60 2.16
CA LEU A 74 4.24 10.95 2.68
C LEU A 74 3.96 11.36 4.14
N GLY A 75 5.00 11.69 4.91
CA GLY A 75 4.94 12.28 6.24
C GLY A 75 4.12 13.57 6.33
N ARG A 76 3.94 14.32 5.23
CA ARG A 76 3.27 15.64 5.24
C ARG A 76 1.74 15.52 5.35
N PRO A 77 1.06 16.45 6.05
CA PRO A 77 -0.41 16.46 6.17
C PRO A 77 -1.13 16.41 4.82
N ASN A 78 -0.68 17.22 3.86
CA ASN A 78 -1.26 17.33 2.51
C ASN A 78 -1.12 16.05 1.65
N TRP A 79 -0.38 15.05 2.14
CA TRP A 79 -0.10 13.79 1.44
C TRP A 79 -0.70 12.59 2.16
N ARG A 80 -1.48 12.78 3.25
CA ARG A 80 -2.12 11.70 4.01
C ARG A 80 -3.02 10.83 3.14
N ASP A 81 -3.80 11.43 2.24
CA ASP A 81 -4.69 10.70 1.32
C ASP A 81 -3.93 9.81 0.31
N ARG A 82 -2.62 10.03 0.15
CA ARG A 82 -1.75 9.30 -0.76
C ARG A 82 -0.90 8.24 -0.05
N ARG A 83 -1.03 8.09 1.27
CA ARG A 83 -0.38 7.02 2.07
C ARG A 83 -1.05 5.68 1.79
N GLY A 84 -0.81 5.11 0.62
CA GLY A 84 -1.34 3.82 0.22
C GLY A 84 -0.25 2.83 -0.19
N LEU A 85 -0.54 1.54 -0.03
CA LEU A 85 0.30 0.45 -0.52
C LEU A 85 0.59 0.57 -2.02
N ALA A 86 -0.36 1.12 -2.80
CA ALA A 86 -0.19 1.39 -4.22
C ALA A 86 0.97 2.34 -4.55
N PHE A 87 1.24 3.34 -3.70
CA PHE A 87 2.39 4.23 -3.90
C PHE A 87 3.71 3.50 -3.67
N ARG A 88 3.78 2.70 -2.60
CA ARG A 88 4.97 1.89 -2.27
C ARG A 88 5.25 0.82 -3.31
N VAL A 89 4.22 0.18 -3.86
CA VAL A 89 4.37 -0.77 -4.98
C VAL A 89 4.85 -0.04 -6.24
N GLY A 90 4.35 1.17 -6.49
CA GLY A 90 4.85 2.01 -7.59
C GLY A 90 6.33 2.35 -7.47
N GLU A 91 6.83 2.66 -6.27
CA GLU A 91 8.26 2.83 -6.01
C GLU A 91 9.06 1.57 -6.35
N VAL A 92 8.60 0.39 -5.89
CA VAL A 92 9.27 -0.89 -6.19
C VAL A 92 9.31 -1.14 -7.70
N VAL A 93 8.24 -0.87 -8.43
CA VAL A 93 8.22 -1.00 -9.90
C VAL A 93 9.24 -0.08 -10.56
N VAL A 94 9.36 1.17 -10.10
CA VAL A 94 10.38 2.12 -10.60
C VAL A 94 11.79 1.61 -10.27
N LEU A 95 12.04 1.19 -9.04
CA LEU A 95 13.35 0.70 -8.60
C LEU A 95 13.78 -0.55 -9.39
N LEU A 96 12.87 -1.50 -9.61
CA LEU A 96 13.14 -2.68 -10.42
C LEU A 96 13.34 -2.33 -11.90
N GLY A 97 12.60 -1.36 -12.43
CA GLY A 97 12.80 -0.85 -13.78
C GLY A 97 14.18 -0.19 -13.96
N VAL A 98 14.60 0.65 -13.02
CA VAL A 98 15.93 1.28 -13.01
C VAL A 98 17.02 0.23 -12.83
N LEU A 99 16.83 -0.75 -11.94
CA LEU A 99 17.76 -1.87 -11.79
C LEU A 99 17.90 -2.64 -13.09
N ARG A 100 16.80 -2.92 -13.80
CA ARG A 100 16.82 -3.63 -15.08
C ARG A 100 17.57 -2.85 -16.15
N LEU A 101 17.37 -1.53 -16.20
CA LEU A 101 18.11 -0.66 -17.10
C LEU A 101 19.61 -0.66 -16.76
N ALA A 102 19.96 -0.61 -15.46
CA ALA A 102 21.34 -0.68 -15.00
C ALA A 102 21.99 -2.04 -15.33
N THR A 103 21.27 -3.16 -15.22
CA THR A 103 21.81 -4.47 -15.61
C THR A 103 22.14 -4.52 -17.09
N TRP A 104 21.32 -3.91 -17.96
CA TRP A 104 21.62 -3.82 -19.40
C TRP A 104 22.79 -2.89 -19.70
N LEU A 105 22.85 -1.73 -19.05
CA LEU A 105 23.91 -0.74 -19.32
C LEU A 105 25.29 -1.20 -18.84
N PHE A 106 25.37 -1.90 -17.70
CA PHE A 106 26.65 -2.16 -17.04
C PHE A 106 27.06 -3.65 -17.00
N SER A 107 26.13 -4.59 -17.21
CA SER A 107 26.40 -6.04 -17.07
C SER A 107 26.13 -6.85 -18.34
N LEU A 108 24.89 -6.84 -18.84
CA LEU A 108 24.40 -7.77 -19.86
C LEU A 108 24.40 -7.21 -21.29
N GLY A 109 24.48 -5.88 -21.46
CA GLY A 109 24.25 -5.22 -22.75
C GLY A 109 22.77 -4.98 -23.05
N VAL A 110 22.49 -4.15 -24.06
CA VAL A 110 21.12 -3.85 -24.51
C VAL A 110 20.53 -5.10 -25.18
N PRO A 111 19.28 -5.50 -24.85
CA PRO A 111 18.67 -6.71 -25.41
C PRO A 111 18.45 -6.58 -26.92
N GLY A 112 18.82 -7.63 -27.66
CA GLY A 112 18.53 -7.74 -29.10
C GLY A 112 17.12 -8.27 -29.37
N PRO A 113 16.67 -8.25 -30.65
CA PRO A 113 15.35 -8.74 -31.04
C PRO A 113 15.13 -10.23 -30.70
N GLU A 114 16.19 -11.05 -30.77
CA GLU A 114 16.13 -12.47 -30.38
C GLU A 114 15.87 -12.65 -28.88
N THR A 115 16.45 -11.79 -28.04
CA THR A 115 16.22 -11.80 -26.58
C THR A 115 14.77 -11.41 -26.26
N LEU A 116 14.21 -10.44 -26.99
CA LEU A 116 12.81 -10.04 -26.85
C LEU A 116 11.87 -11.19 -27.23
N ARG A 117 12.17 -11.90 -28.33
CA ARG A 117 11.42 -13.09 -28.74
C ARG A 117 11.50 -14.19 -27.68
N LEU A 118 12.68 -14.39 -27.09
CA LEU A 118 12.89 -15.35 -26.02
C LEU A 118 12.05 -15.02 -24.78
N TRP A 119 11.89 -13.75 -24.41
CA TRP A 119 11.01 -13.35 -23.29
C TRP A 119 9.52 -13.55 -23.58
N LEU A 120 9.11 -13.49 -24.86
CA LEU A 120 7.73 -13.78 -25.26
C LEU A 120 7.41 -15.29 -25.22
N VAL A 121 8.39 -16.13 -25.52
CA VAL A 121 8.22 -17.60 -25.49
C VAL A 121 8.46 -18.15 -24.08
N ASN A 122 9.47 -17.65 -23.38
CA ASN A 122 9.83 -18.00 -22.02
C ASN A 122 9.97 -16.74 -21.15
N PRO A 123 8.88 -16.31 -20.47
CA PRO A 123 8.90 -15.10 -19.65
C PRO A 123 9.82 -15.20 -18.44
N GLY A 124 10.11 -16.42 -17.95
CA GLY A 124 11.05 -16.64 -16.84
C GLY A 124 12.47 -16.18 -17.16
N ALA A 125 12.86 -16.19 -18.44
CA ALA A 125 14.18 -15.74 -18.87
C ALA A 125 14.41 -14.23 -18.76
N PHE A 126 13.35 -13.44 -18.52
CA PHE A 126 13.52 -12.04 -18.13
C PHE A 126 14.11 -11.92 -16.72
N PHE A 127 13.77 -12.84 -15.82
CA PHE A 127 14.20 -12.88 -14.42
C PHE A 127 15.50 -13.70 -14.29
N ASP A 128 16.60 -13.17 -14.80
CA ASP A 128 17.92 -13.75 -14.58
C ASP A 128 18.32 -13.70 -13.09
N ALA A 129 19.17 -14.64 -12.68
CA ALA A 129 19.58 -14.77 -11.29
C ALA A 129 20.19 -13.48 -10.72
N GLN A 130 20.96 -12.73 -11.53
CA GLN A 130 21.53 -11.45 -11.12
C GLN A 130 20.43 -10.42 -10.84
N PHE A 131 19.46 -10.25 -11.74
CA PHE A 131 18.32 -9.34 -11.52
C PHE A 131 17.52 -9.70 -10.27
N VAL A 132 17.21 -10.98 -10.05
CA VAL A 132 16.40 -11.42 -8.90
C VAL A 132 17.15 -11.19 -7.59
N ILE A 133 18.40 -11.63 -7.49
CA ILE A 133 19.19 -11.52 -6.25
C ILE A 133 19.44 -10.04 -5.91
N VAL A 134 19.90 -9.24 -6.89
CA VAL A 134 20.16 -7.81 -6.68
C VAL A 134 18.85 -7.06 -6.41
N GLY A 135 17.75 -7.44 -7.08
CA GLY A 135 16.43 -6.86 -6.86
C GLY A 135 15.94 -7.07 -5.44
N VAL A 136 16.08 -8.29 -4.89
CA VAL A 136 15.75 -8.57 -3.48
C VAL A 136 16.60 -7.73 -2.54
N LEU A 137 17.92 -7.69 -2.74
CA LEU A 137 18.82 -6.88 -1.89
C LEU A 137 18.46 -5.39 -1.94
N LEU A 138 18.15 -4.87 -3.13
CA LEU A 138 17.77 -3.47 -3.34
C LEU A 138 16.44 -3.14 -2.63
N ILE A 139 15.44 -4.02 -2.74
CA ILE A 139 14.15 -3.86 -2.05
C ILE A 139 14.33 -3.92 -0.53
N LEU A 140 15.17 -4.84 -0.02
CA LEU A 140 15.46 -4.92 1.41
C LEU A 140 16.14 -3.65 1.93
N ALA A 141 17.11 -3.13 1.18
CA ALA A 141 17.81 -1.89 1.53
C ALA A 141 16.90 -0.65 1.49
N TRP A 142 16.03 -0.57 0.48
CA TRP A 142 15.00 0.47 0.38
C TRP A 142 13.98 0.36 1.53
N GLY A 143 13.51 -0.85 1.84
CA GLY A 143 12.58 -1.10 2.94
C GLY A 143 13.18 -0.76 4.31
N LEU A 144 14.47 -1.06 4.51
CA LEU A 144 15.24 -0.63 5.68
C LEU A 144 15.28 0.90 5.79
N ALA A 145 15.56 1.59 4.69
CA ALA A 145 15.62 3.05 4.66
C ALA A 145 14.26 3.69 5.01
N ILE A 146 13.15 3.13 4.49
CA ILE A 146 11.79 3.52 4.86
C ILE A 146 11.55 3.30 6.36
N GLY A 147 11.86 2.11 6.87
CA GLY A 147 11.62 1.75 8.27
C GLY A 147 12.38 2.67 9.23
N VAL A 148 13.67 2.90 8.98
CA VAL A 148 14.49 3.82 9.78
C VAL A 148 13.94 5.24 9.68
N THR A 149 13.61 5.72 8.47
CA THR A 149 13.05 7.08 8.31
C THR A 149 11.72 7.24 9.04
N SER A 150 10.85 6.23 9.01
CA SER A 150 9.58 6.23 9.73
C SER A 150 9.81 6.35 11.24
N ASP A 151 10.71 5.54 11.82
CA ASP A 151 11.02 5.64 13.26
C ASP A 151 11.52 7.04 13.64
N PHE A 152 12.31 7.69 12.79
CA PHE A 152 12.80 9.06 13.05
C PHE A 152 11.77 10.16 12.85
N LEU A 153 10.75 9.93 12.01
CA LEU A 153 9.59 10.80 11.89
C LEU A 153 8.69 10.64 13.12
N ASP A 154 8.51 9.42 13.61
CA ASP A 154 7.71 9.15 14.81
C ASP A 154 8.40 9.69 16.07
N LEU A 155 9.74 9.72 16.09
CA LEU A 155 10.56 10.37 17.14
C LEU A 155 10.59 11.91 17.04
N ALA A 156 10.05 12.53 15.99
CA ALA A 156 9.94 13.99 15.95
C ALA A 156 8.96 14.48 17.03
N LEU A 157 8.99 15.78 17.37
CA LEU A 157 7.91 16.35 18.20
C LEU A 157 6.59 16.27 17.40
N GLN A 158 5.58 15.65 17.99
CA GLN A 158 4.31 15.40 17.32
C GLN A 158 3.27 16.49 17.62
N ALA A 159 2.28 16.64 16.75
CA ALA A 159 1.23 17.65 16.86
C ALA A 159 0.33 17.47 18.10
N ASP A 160 0.10 16.23 18.50
CA ASP A 160 -0.61 15.84 19.72
C ASP A 160 0.17 16.24 20.99
N GLU A 161 1.49 16.05 21.02
CA GLU A 161 2.34 16.47 22.14
C GLU A 161 2.33 18.00 22.32
N VAL A 162 2.35 18.76 21.22
CA VAL A 162 2.21 20.23 21.27
C VAL A 162 0.82 20.63 21.78
N ALA A 163 -0.24 20.00 21.28
CA ALA A 163 -1.60 20.24 21.75
C ALA A 163 -1.77 19.90 23.24
N ALA A 164 -1.14 18.82 23.70
CA ALA A 164 -1.13 18.41 25.10
C ALA A 164 -0.44 19.48 25.98
N HIS A 165 0.72 19.96 25.54
CA HIS A 165 1.49 20.97 26.27
C HIS A 165 0.73 22.30 26.37
N GLU A 166 0.14 22.77 25.27
CA GLU A 166 -0.71 23.98 25.26
C GLU A 166 -1.98 23.82 26.11
N SER A 167 -2.53 22.61 26.20
CA SER A 167 -3.71 22.33 27.02
C SER A 167 -3.36 22.24 28.51
N ALA A 168 -2.20 21.66 28.85
CA ALA A 168 -1.66 21.69 30.21
C ALA A 168 -1.41 23.12 30.69
N ALA A 169 -0.82 23.97 29.84
CA ALA A 169 -0.63 25.39 30.14
C ALA A 169 -1.95 26.14 30.39
N ARG A 170 -3.07 25.63 29.84
CA ARG A 170 -4.43 26.17 30.06
C ARG A 170 -5.16 25.54 31.25
N GLY A 171 -4.53 24.64 31.99
CA GLY A 171 -5.14 23.98 33.17
C GLY A 171 -6.13 22.86 32.83
N ALA A 172 -6.03 22.24 31.66
CA ALA A 172 -6.90 21.13 31.25
C ALA A 172 -6.79 19.92 32.20
N ALA A 173 -7.89 19.17 32.35
CA ALA A 173 -7.94 18.01 33.23
C ALA A 173 -6.97 16.89 32.79
N GLY A 174 -6.39 16.17 33.75
CA GLY A 174 -5.41 15.11 33.48
C GLY A 174 -5.93 13.93 32.64
N SER A 175 -7.25 13.79 32.48
CA SER A 175 -7.88 12.83 31.58
C SER A 175 -7.77 13.26 30.11
N GLU A 176 -7.92 14.55 29.82
CA GLU A 176 -7.79 15.11 28.48
C GLU A 176 -6.34 15.03 27.99
N LEU A 177 -5.38 15.33 28.88
CA LEU A 177 -3.95 15.18 28.62
C LEU A 177 -3.55 13.76 28.22
N ARG A 178 -4.12 12.73 28.86
CA ARG A 178 -3.84 11.32 28.54
C ARG A 178 -4.27 10.93 27.13
N ALA A 179 -5.31 11.55 26.58
CA ALA A 179 -5.75 11.31 25.21
C ALA A 179 -4.76 11.84 24.15
N PHE A 180 -3.87 12.77 24.52
CA PHE A 180 -2.89 13.39 23.62
C PHE A 180 -1.45 12.87 23.79
N LEU A 181 -1.20 11.92 24.72
CA LEU A 181 0.16 11.42 24.96
C LEU A 181 0.56 10.38 23.90
N SER A 182 1.60 10.72 23.13
CA SER A 182 2.23 9.91 22.09
C SER A 182 2.81 8.58 22.64
N PRO A 183 2.95 7.51 21.82
CA PRO A 183 3.61 6.26 22.18
C PRO A 183 4.97 6.46 22.87
N ALA A 184 5.32 5.54 23.77
CA ALA A 184 6.57 5.59 24.50
C ALA A 184 7.76 5.63 23.53
N ARG A 185 8.41 6.80 23.41
CA ARG A 185 9.56 7.01 22.52
C ARG A 185 10.70 5.98 22.73
N ALA A 186 10.77 5.39 23.92
CA ALA A 186 11.67 4.27 24.22
C ALA A 186 11.42 3.04 23.33
N ASP A 187 10.16 2.73 23.03
CA ASP A 187 9.79 1.60 22.17
C ASP A 187 10.24 1.84 20.74
N ILE A 188 10.11 3.09 20.26
CA ILE A 188 10.56 3.48 18.91
C ILE A 188 12.08 3.32 18.79
N VAL A 189 12.83 3.77 19.81
CA VAL A 189 14.28 3.55 19.90
C VAL A 189 14.62 2.06 19.95
N GLY A 190 13.84 1.28 20.69
CA GLY A 190 13.98 -0.18 20.77
C GLY A 190 13.78 -0.87 19.42
N ARG A 191 12.75 -0.49 18.65
CA ARG A 191 12.51 -0.99 17.29
C ARG A 191 13.65 -0.66 16.34
N PHE A 192 14.15 0.58 16.38
CA PHE A 192 15.31 0.98 15.59
C PHE A 192 16.55 0.16 15.97
N ALA A 193 16.85 0.04 17.27
CA ALA A 193 17.99 -0.71 17.77
C ALA A 193 17.92 -2.19 17.37
N ALA A 194 16.75 -2.82 17.48
CA ALA A 194 16.54 -4.20 17.05
C ALA A 194 16.83 -4.35 15.54
N ARG A 195 16.27 -3.46 14.70
CA ARG A 195 16.51 -3.50 13.24
C ARG A 195 17.99 -3.32 12.90
N TRP A 196 18.66 -2.38 13.57
CA TRP A 196 20.08 -2.13 13.38
C TRP A 196 20.94 -3.34 13.80
N ILE A 197 20.66 -3.97 14.94
CA ILE A 197 21.38 -5.15 15.42
C ILE A 197 21.17 -6.34 14.47
N TRP A 198 19.94 -6.62 14.05
CA TRP A 198 19.67 -7.72 13.11
C TRP A 198 20.34 -7.49 11.75
N GLY A 199 20.30 -6.27 11.22
CA GLY A 199 21.03 -5.93 10.01
C GLY A 199 22.55 -6.01 10.20
N GLY A 200 23.08 -5.63 11.36
CA GLY A 200 24.50 -5.72 11.68
C GLY A 200 24.98 -7.15 11.77
N MET A 201 24.16 -8.03 12.37
CA MET A 201 24.43 -9.46 12.41
C MET A 201 24.45 -10.06 11.00
N ALA A 202 23.54 -9.65 10.11
CA ALA A 202 23.59 -10.06 8.71
C ALA A 202 24.87 -9.58 8.02
N VAL A 203 25.28 -8.32 8.20
CA VAL A 203 26.52 -7.79 7.61
C VAL A 203 27.74 -8.56 8.12
N VAL A 204 27.85 -8.81 9.43
CA VAL A 204 28.94 -9.59 10.04
C VAL A 204 28.93 -11.04 9.53
N PHE A 205 27.76 -11.65 9.42
CA PHE A 205 27.59 -13.00 8.88
C PHE A 205 28.11 -13.09 7.44
N PHE A 206 27.69 -12.19 6.55
CA PHE A 206 28.17 -12.20 5.16
C PHE A 206 29.65 -11.81 5.03
N ALA A 207 30.13 -10.89 5.86
CA ALA A 207 31.56 -10.57 5.92
C ALA A 207 32.40 -11.79 6.34
N THR A 208 31.89 -12.59 7.28
CA THR A 208 32.54 -13.83 7.72
C THR A 208 32.46 -14.91 6.64
N LEU A 209 31.29 -15.06 5.99
CA LEU A 209 31.08 -15.99 4.87
C LEU A 209 32.03 -15.69 3.70
N SER A 210 32.28 -14.42 3.41
CA SER A 210 33.21 -13.99 2.36
C SER A 210 34.68 -14.38 2.63
N GLN A 211 35.03 -14.69 3.88
CA GLN A 211 36.37 -15.13 4.27
C GLN A 211 36.54 -16.65 4.25
N LEU A 212 35.47 -17.42 4.05
CA LEU A 212 35.56 -18.88 3.99
C LEU A 212 36.24 -19.31 2.69
N SER A 213 37.56 -19.46 2.73
CA SER A 213 38.30 -20.15 1.67
C SER A 213 38.22 -21.66 1.91
N VAL A 214 37.57 -22.37 1.00
CA VAL A 214 37.62 -23.84 0.96
C VAL A 214 38.87 -24.24 0.17
N THR A 215 39.98 -24.41 0.87
CA THR A 215 41.22 -24.87 0.26
C THR A 215 41.43 -26.34 0.60
N GLY A 216 41.46 -27.20 -0.41
CA GLY A 216 41.76 -28.63 -0.25
C GLY A 216 40.54 -29.52 -0.41
N GLY A 217 40.38 -30.00 -1.65
CA GLY A 217 39.43 -31.04 -2.04
C GLY A 217 40.03 -31.93 -3.14
N THR A 218 41.32 -32.26 -3.05
CA THR A 218 41.86 -33.40 -3.79
C THR A 218 41.62 -34.67 -3.00
N ALA A 219 41.28 -35.74 -3.71
CA ALA A 219 40.78 -37.01 -3.18
C ALA A 219 41.58 -37.51 -1.96
N GLY A 220 40.97 -37.45 -0.76
CA GLY A 220 41.48 -38.08 0.47
C GLY A 220 41.97 -37.13 1.58
N GLY A 221 42.07 -35.81 1.35
CA GLY A 221 42.48 -34.86 2.40
C GLY A 221 41.29 -34.31 3.22
N PRO A 222 41.44 -34.06 4.55
CA PRO A 222 40.41 -33.39 5.32
C PRO A 222 40.20 -31.95 4.83
N LEU A 223 38.93 -31.55 4.65
CA LEU A 223 38.55 -30.18 4.30
C LEU A 223 39.18 -29.19 5.28
N LYS A 224 40.14 -28.39 4.80
CA LYS A 224 40.72 -27.29 5.59
C LYS A 224 39.88 -26.04 5.33
N VAL A 225 38.83 -25.87 6.11
CA VAL A 225 38.13 -24.58 6.23
C VAL A 225 39.02 -23.67 7.08
N GLY A 226 39.81 -22.85 6.41
CA GLY A 226 40.64 -21.82 7.04
C GLY A 226 40.07 -20.43 6.74
N LEU A 227 40.17 -19.52 7.70
CA LEU A 227 40.03 -18.09 7.42
C LEU A 227 41.33 -17.67 6.72
N SER A 228 41.25 -17.31 5.44
CA SER A 228 42.39 -16.76 4.73
C SER A 228 42.86 -15.49 5.44
N ARG A 229 44.16 -15.45 5.81
CA ARG A 229 44.87 -14.34 6.48
C ARG A 229 44.16 -12.98 6.32
N LEU A 230 43.41 -12.51 7.34
CA LEU A 230 42.94 -11.11 7.53
C LEU A 230 42.49 -10.35 6.26
N GLY A 231 41.99 -11.05 5.23
CA GLY A 231 41.84 -10.53 3.88
C GLY A 231 40.43 -10.04 3.57
N LEU A 232 39.82 -9.26 4.46
CA LEU A 232 38.57 -8.57 4.10
C LEU A 232 38.83 -7.66 2.91
N SER A 233 38.02 -7.77 1.87
CA SER A 233 38.07 -6.79 0.79
C SER A 233 37.88 -5.38 1.39
N PHE A 234 38.60 -4.39 0.84
CA PHE A 234 38.47 -3.00 1.31
C PHE A 234 37.01 -2.54 1.31
N GLU A 235 36.23 -2.94 0.30
CA GLU A 235 34.79 -2.67 0.20
C GLU A 235 34.00 -3.28 1.38
N SER A 236 34.23 -4.56 1.70
CA SER A 236 33.55 -5.24 2.82
C SER A 236 33.91 -4.62 4.17
N LEU A 237 35.19 -4.26 4.38
CA LEU A 237 35.63 -3.59 5.60
C LEU A 237 35.01 -2.19 5.73
N ALA A 238 35.05 -1.40 4.66
CA ALA A 238 34.45 -0.06 4.63
C ALA A 238 32.93 -0.12 4.86
N ALA A 239 32.26 -1.12 4.29
CA ALA A 239 30.83 -1.36 4.50
C ALA A 239 30.50 -1.75 5.95
N LEU A 240 31.30 -2.65 6.55
CA LEU A 240 31.14 -3.07 7.94
C LEU A 240 31.29 -1.87 8.89
N ILE A 241 32.39 -1.14 8.76
CA ILE A 241 32.66 0.06 9.56
C ILE A 241 31.55 1.09 9.32
N GLY A 242 31.26 1.40 8.06
CA GLY A 242 30.22 2.36 7.68
C GLY A 242 28.85 2.03 8.25
N TYR A 243 28.45 0.75 8.25
CA TYR A 243 27.19 0.28 8.81
C TYR A 243 27.10 0.53 10.32
N PHE A 244 28.11 0.12 11.09
CA PHE A 244 28.11 0.28 12.54
C PHE A 244 28.26 1.74 12.96
N LEU A 245 29.13 2.51 12.28
CA LEU A 245 29.29 3.94 12.55
C LEU A 245 28.01 4.71 12.25
N ALA A 246 27.37 4.46 11.10
CA ALA A 246 26.11 5.10 10.75
C ALA A 246 25.00 4.75 11.75
N GLY A 247 24.91 3.49 12.17
CA GLY A 247 23.95 3.05 13.18
C GLY A 247 24.16 3.68 14.55
N LEU A 248 25.41 3.79 15.03
CA LEU A 248 25.74 4.46 16.30
C LEU A 248 25.42 5.96 16.25
N LEU A 249 25.74 6.63 15.14
CA LEU A 249 25.42 8.03 14.95
C LEU A 249 23.89 8.24 14.90
N LEU A 250 23.16 7.38 14.20
CA LEU A 250 21.69 7.40 14.22
C LEU A 250 21.16 7.13 15.62
N MET A 251 21.71 6.17 16.37
CA MET A 251 21.31 5.91 17.75
C MET A 251 21.51 7.13 18.65
N SER A 252 22.63 7.86 18.48
CA SER A 252 22.86 9.14 19.16
C SER A 252 21.78 10.18 18.80
N GLN A 253 21.40 10.28 17.51
CA GLN A 253 20.31 11.16 17.09
C GLN A 253 18.97 10.72 17.69
N ALA A 254 18.69 9.42 17.76
CA ALA A 254 17.46 8.90 18.36
C ALA A 254 17.39 9.24 19.86
N ARG A 255 18.51 9.12 20.59
CA ARG A 255 18.62 9.57 21.99
C ARG A 255 18.42 11.07 22.14
N LEU A 256 18.99 11.89 21.26
CA LEU A 256 18.72 13.32 21.23
C LEU A 256 17.24 13.62 21.05
N ALA A 257 16.54 12.90 20.17
CA ALA A 257 15.10 13.08 19.95
C ALA A 257 14.28 12.80 21.21
N VAL A 258 14.65 11.76 21.97
CA VAL A 258 14.02 11.45 23.26
C VAL A 258 14.27 12.55 24.28
N LEU A 259 15.52 13.05 24.38
CA LEU A 259 15.87 14.14 25.29
C LEU A 259 15.12 15.42 24.93
N ARG A 260 15.05 15.77 23.64
CA ARG A 260 14.29 16.93 23.15
C ARG A 260 12.82 16.86 23.54
N GLY A 261 12.17 15.71 23.37
CA GLY A 261 10.78 15.51 23.79
C GLY A 261 10.60 15.68 25.31
N ARG A 262 11.54 15.14 26.11
CA ARG A 262 11.52 15.30 27.58
C ARG A 262 11.71 16.76 28.00
N TRP A 263 12.70 17.44 27.44
CA TRP A 263 12.96 18.85 27.73
C TRP A 263 11.77 19.74 27.35
N TYR A 264 11.15 19.47 26.19
CA TYR A 264 9.95 20.16 25.75
C TYR A 264 8.79 19.96 26.74
N ASN A 265 8.50 18.72 27.14
CA ASN A 265 7.44 18.41 28.09
C ASN A 265 7.69 18.99 29.49
N GLN A 266 8.96 19.16 29.89
CA GLN A 266 9.36 19.78 31.15
C GLN A 266 9.43 21.32 31.08
N GLY A 267 9.19 21.93 29.92
CA GLY A 267 9.32 23.38 29.73
C GLY A 267 10.75 23.90 29.86
N LEU A 268 11.76 23.04 29.69
CA LEU A 268 13.17 23.43 29.80
C LEU A 268 13.65 24.10 28.51
N ALA A 269 14.14 25.34 28.63
CA ALA A 269 14.77 26.05 27.52
C ALA A 269 16.17 25.47 27.24
N VAL A 270 16.38 24.96 26.03
CA VAL A 270 17.65 24.35 25.61
C VAL A 270 18.35 25.29 24.64
N ALA A 271 19.65 25.54 24.86
CA ALA A 271 20.44 26.37 23.96
C ALA A 271 20.48 25.77 22.53
N PRO A 272 20.18 26.56 21.48
CA PRO A 272 20.11 26.06 20.10
C PRO A 272 21.46 25.53 19.59
N THR A 273 22.56 26.01 20.16
CA THR A 273 23.93 25.55 19.86
C THR A 273 24.15 24.08 20.19
N VAL A 274 23.51 23.56 21.24
CA VAL A 274 23.60 22.15 21.63
C VAL A 274 22.97 21.27 20.55
N LEU A 275 21.80 21.66 20.05
CA LEU A 275 21.09 20.94 18.99
C LEU A 275 21.85 20.97 17.67
N GLN A 276 22.40 22.13 17.31
CA GLN A 276 23.16 22.29 16.08
C GLN A 276 24.47 21.50 16.10
N ARG A 277 25.24 21.52 17.20
CA ARG A 277 26.55 20.86 17.26
C ARG A 277 26.51 19.38 17.64
N TRP A 278 25.35 18.84 18.02
CA TRP A 278 25.23 17.46 18.49
C TRP A 278 25.79 16.43 17.50
N HIS A 279 25.54 16.61 16.20
CA HIS A 279 26.02 15.69 15.17
C HIS A 279 27.55 15.70 15.05
N VAL A 280 28.18 16.89 15.10
CA VAL A 280 29.63 17.04 15.09
C VAL A 280 30.23 16.44 16.36
N ASN A 281 29.68 16.77 17.53
CA ASN A 281 30.18 16.27 18.81
C ASN A 281 30.07 14.74 18.91
N SER A 282 28.97 14.16 18.42
CA SER A 282 28.80 12.70 18.36
C SER A 282 29.81 12.05 17.43
N ALA A 283 30.04 12.65 16.26
CA ALA A 283 31.04 12.15 15.31
C ALA A 283 32.46 12.25 15.87
N LEU A 284 32.82 13.37 16.51
CA LEU A 284 34.12 13.56 17.16
C LEU A 284 34.33 12.59 18.32
N ALA A 285 33.32 12.41 19.19
CA ALA A 285 33.41 11.44 20.28
C ALA A 285 33.61 10.02 19.75
N LEU A 286 32.90 9.65 18.69
CA LEU A 286 33.03 8.33 18.09
C LEU A 286 34.38 8.16 17.36
N LEU A 287 34.89 9.20 16.69
CA LEU A 287 36.23 9.21 16.10
C LEU A 287 37.33 9.12 17.17
N LEU A 288 37.16 9.78 18.32
CA LEU A 288 38.06 9.68 19.45
C LEU A 288 38.13 8.24 19.96
N VAL A 289 36.97 7.62 20.21
CA VAL A 289 36.89 6.22 20.64
C VAL A 289 37.51 5.28 19.60
N ALA A 290 37.24 5.51 18.31
CA ALA A 290 37.85 4.75 17.22
C ALA A 290 39.37 4.93 17.16
N GLY A 291 39.87 6.14 17.39
CA GLY A 291 41.29 6.45 17.46
C GLY A 291 41.98 5.74 18.63
N VAL A 292 41.37 5.76 19.82
CA VAL A 292 41.85 4.99 20.98
C VAL A 292 41.83 3.48 20.68
N ALA A 293 40.77 2.98 20.03
CA ALA A 293 40.67 1.59 19.61
C ALA A 293 41.73 1.19 18.58
N ALA A 294 42.15 2.10 17.70
CA ALA A 294 43.21 1.86 16.72
C ALA A 294 44.62 1.84 17.35
N LEU A 295 44.81 2.57 18.47
CA LEU A 295 46.05 2.57 19.24
C LEU A 295 46.19 1.37 20.17
N LEU A 296 45.09 0.65 20.45
CA LEU A 296 45.12 -0.58 21.22
C LEU A 296 45.90 -1.65 20.43
N PRO A 297 46.94 -2.27 21.02
CA PRO A 297 47.72 -3.32 20.36
C PRO A 297 46.84 -4.54 20.11
N MET A 298 46.29 -4.64 18.89
CA MET A 298 45.58 -5.84 18.41
C MET A 298 46.54 -6.98 18.05
N ALA A 299 47.85 -6.72 18.08
CA ALA A 299 48.86 -7.74 17.96
C ALA A 299 48.99 -8.49 19.30
N SER A 300 48.69 -9.79 19.29
CA SER A 300 49.00 -10.79 20.34
C SER A 300 47.96 -11.15 21.41
N THR A 301 46.65 -11.12 21.13
CA THR A 301 45.74 -12.04 21.85
C THR A 301 45.87 -13.47 21.30
N GLY A 302 47.09 -14.02 21.36
CA GLY A 302 47.45 -15.29 20.73
C GLY A 302 46.60 -16.45 21.23
N TRP A 303 46.31 -16.50 22.54
CA TRP A 303 45.52 -17.59 23.11
C TRP A 303 44.02 -17.44 22.84
N LEU A 304 43.45 -16.24 22.96
CA LEU A 304 42.01 -16.03 22.75
C LEU A 304 41.64 -16.18 21.29
N SER A 305 42.45 -15.62 20.38
CA SER A 305 42.27 -15.83 18.94
C SER A 305 42.40 -17.31 18.61
N THR A 306 43.44 -18.00 19.09
CA THR A 306 43.61 -19.45 18.84
C THR A 306 42.46 -20.27 19.41
N ALA A 307 41.98 -19.97 20.62
CA ALA A 307 40.82 -20.62 21.21
C ALA A 307 39.55 -20.37 20.39
N LEU A 308 39.33 -19.14 19.91
CA LEU A 308 38.20 -18.78 19.07
C LEU A 308 38.28 -19.47 17.69
N TYR A 309 39.45 -19.51 17.07
CA TYR A 309 39.72 -20.27 15.85
C TYR A 309 39.43 -21.76 16.05
N GLY A 310 39.89 -22.34 17.17
CA GLY A 310 39.63 -23.72 17.56
C GLY A 310 38.14 -23.99 17.74
N LEU A 311 37.42 -23.11 18.44
CA LEU A 311 35.98 -23.21 18.68
C LEU A 311 35.18 -23.08 17.38
N ILE A 312 35.47 -22.08 16.54
CA ILE A 312 34.82 -21.90 15.23
C ILE A 312 35.09 -23.12 14.34
N GLY A 313 36.32 -23.60 14.29
CA GLY A 313 36.69 -24.80 13.54
C GLY A 313 35.98 -26.06 14.06
N PHE A 314 35.85 -26.21 15.38
CA PHE A 314 35.08 -27.31 15.99
C PHE A 314 33.60 -27.22 15.63
N LEU A 315 32.97 -26.06 15.80
CA LEU A 315 31.57 -25.83 15.43
C LEU A 315 31.33 -26.10 13.94
N ALA A 316 32.22 -25.63 13.07
CA ALA A 316 32.12 -25.89 11.63
C ALA A 316 32.19 -27.39 11.30
N ARG A 317 33.05 -28.17 11.98
CA ARG A 317 33.10 -29.63 11.83
C ARG A 317 31.84 -30.32 12.34
N VAL A 318 31.27 -29.86 13.45
CA VAL A 318 29.99 -30.37 13.97
C VAL A 318 28.87 -30.12 12.97
N VAL A 319 28.73 -28.88 12.48
CA VAL A 319 27.72 -28.53 11.46
C VAL A 319 27.92 -29.36 10.19
N TYR A 320 29.14 -29.47 9.70
CA TYR A 320 29.45 -30.31 8.55
C TYR A 320 29.11 -31.79 8.80
N GLY A 321 29.42 -32.31 9.99
CA GLY A 321 29.06 -33.67 10.41
C GLY A 321 27.55 -33.90 10.45
N ILE A 322 26.79 -32.93 10.96
CA ILE A 322 25.32 -32.96 10.94
C ILE A 322 24.79 -32.95 9.51
N LEU A 323 25.30 -32.07 8.64
CA LEU A 323 24.90 -32.02 7.23
C LEU A 323 25.24 -33.33 6.49
N MET A 324 26.41 -33.90 6.75
CA MET A 324 26.80 -35.22 6.24
C MET A 324 25.85 -36.31 6.75
N ALA A 325 25.54 -36.33 8.05
CA ALA A 325 24.60 -37.28 8.63
C ALA A 325 23.20 -37.13 8.04
N LEU A 326 22.73 -35.90 7.84
CA LEU A 326 21.45 -35.60 7.21
C LEU A 326 21.43 -36.04 5.74
N MET A 327 22.52 -35.80 5.00
CA MET A 327 22.67 -36.24 3.62
C MET A 327 22.71 -37.76 3.51
N TRP A 328 23.41 -38.45 4.44
CA TRP A 328 23.40 -39.90 4.57
C TRP A 328 22.01 -40.43 4.93
N LEU A 329 21.32 -39.79 5.88
CA LEU A 329 19.95 -40.14 6.27
C LEU A 329 19.00 -39.98 5.07
N LEU A 330 19.10 -38.87 4.34
CA LEU A 330 18.32 -38.63 3.13
C LEU A 330 18.64 -39.69 2.06
N ALA A 331 19.92 -40.01 1.83
CA ALA A 331 20.32 -41.05 0.90
C ALA A 331 19.86 -42.46 1.34
N ALA A 332 19.77 -42.72 2.65
CA ALA A 332 19.23 -43.94 3.23
C ALA A 332 17.71 -44.03 3.10
N ILE A 333 16.99 -42.93 3.31
CA ILE A 333 15.53 -42.83 3.09
C ILE A 333 15.19 -43.00 1.60
N LEU A 334 16.01 -42.44 0.72
CA LEU A 334 15.88 -42.61 -0.74
C LEU A 334 16.47 -43.94 -1.23
N PHE A 335 17.18 -44.69 -0.38
CA PHE A 335 17.76 -45.99 -0.72
C PHE A 335 16.74 -47.04 -1.16
N PRO A 336 15.56 -47.19 -0.56
CA PRO A 336 14.54 -48.10 -1.07
C PRO A 336 13.95 -47.62 -2.41
N LEU A 337 13.94 -46.31 -2.70
CA LEU A 337 13.34 -45.78 -3.92
C LEU A 337 14.09 -46.21 -5.19
N ARG A 338 15.41 -46.43 -5.11
CA ARG A 338 16.19 -46.99 -6.23
C ARG A 338 15.71 -48.39 -6.64
N PHE A 339 15.22 -49.22 -5.72
CA PHE A 339 14.66 -50.54 -6.08
C PHE A 339 13.34 -50.43 -6.87
N PHE A 340 12.62 -49.32 -6.74
CA PHE A 340 11.42 -49.04 -7.54
C PHE A 340 11.77 -48.45 -8.92
N THR A 341 12.92 -47.78 -9.06
CA THR A 341 13.37 -47.20 -10.34
C THR A 341 14.22 -48.13 -11.20
N THR A 342 14.75 -49.25 -10.66
CA THR A 342 15.55 -50.22 -11.44
C THR A 342 14.75 -51.41 -11.97
N ARG A 343 13.42 -51.44 -11.82
CA ARG A 343 12.56 -52.41 -12.52
C ARG A 343 12.05 -51.81 -13.82
N GLY A 344 12.86 -51.95 -14.86
CA GLY A 344 12.49 -51.56 -16.21
C GLY A 344 13.68 -51.55 -17.15
N GLN A 345 14.21 -52.74 -17.49
CA GLN A 345 14.55 -52.90 -18.90
C GLN A 345 13.23 -52.69 -19.66
N PRO A 346 13.18 -51.78 -20.66
CA PRO A 346 11.99 -51.67 -21.47
C PRO A 346 11.84 -52.98 -22.24
N GLU A 347 10.94 -53.85 -21.80
CA GLU A 347 10.25 -54.70 -22.76
C GLU A 347 9.63 -53.77 -23.81
N PRO A 348 9.63 -54.14 -25.10
CA PRO A 348 8.93 -53.40 -26.14
C PRO A 348 7.43 -53.49 -25.86
N MET A 349 6.96 -52.63 -24.96
CA MET A 349 5.57 -52.45 -24.61
C MET A 349 4.93 -51.64 -25.73
N ALA A 350 3.80 -52.15 -26.21
CA ALA A 350 2.96 -51.52 -27.22
C ALA A 350 2.79 -50.01 -26.95
N PRO A 351 2.70 -49.17 -28.01
CA PRO A 351 2.65 -47.72 -27.85
C PRO A 351 1.52 -47.34 -26.89
N PRO A 352 1.80 -46.55 -25.83
CA PRO A 352 0.74 -46.11 -24.93
C PRO A 352 -0.27 -45.31 -25.75
N MET A 353 -1.56 -45.65 -25.55
CA MET A 353 -2.65 -44.81 -26.04
C MET A 353 -2.45 -43.39 -25.50
N GLU A 354 -2.16 -42.46 -26.41
CA GLU A 354 -2.18 -41.03 -26.16
C GLU A 354 -3.60 -40.64 -25.75
N ILE A 355 -3.81 -40.47 -24.45
CA ILE A 355 -4.92 -39.64 -24.00
C ILE A 355 -4.58 -38.23 -24.51
N PRO A 356 -5.45 -37.57 -25.31
CA PRO A 356 -5.24 -36.18 -25.69
C PRO A 356 -5.30 -35.33 -24.42
N SER A 357 -4.15 -35.16 -23.77
CA SER A 357 -4.01 -34.26 -22.64
C SER A 357 -4.13 -32.84 -23.17
N GLN A 358 -4.54 -31.91 -22.30
CA GLN A 358 -4.70 -30.47 -22.60
C GLN A 358 -3.47 -29.82 -23.31
N ALA A 359 -2.33 -30.52 -23.37
CA ALA A 359 -1.15 -30.18 -24.18
C ALA A 359 -1.43 -30.06 -25.69
N GLU A 360 -2.34 -30.85 -26.29
CA GLU A 360 -2.66 -30.76 -27.73
C GLU A 360 -3.51 -29.54 -28.10
N ALA A 361 -4.30 -29.02 -27.15
CA ALA A 361 -5.06 -27.79 -27.35
C ALA A 361 -4.17 -26.54 -27.20
N VAL A 362 -3.16 -26.61 -26.33
CA VAL A 362 -2.18 -25.52 -26.12
C VAL A 362 -1.12 -25.51 -27.23
N SER A 363 -0.77 -26.66 -27.83
CA SER A 363 0.20 -26.75 -28.93
C SER A 363 -0.28 -26.12 -30.25
N ARG A 364 -1.60 -25.90 -30.41
CA ARG A 364 -2.17 -25.16 -31.56
C ARG A 364 -2.06 -23.64 -31.42
N LEU A 365 -1.80 -23.12 -30.23
CA LEU A 365 -1.58 -21.69 -30.02
C LEU A 365 -0.11 -21.36 -30.31
N PRO A 366 0.19 -20.19 -30.91
CA PRO A 366 1.57 -19.78 -31.10
C PRO A 366 2.30 -19.71 -29.75
N ALA A 367 3.49 -20.30 -29.66
CA ALA A 367 4.26 -20.40 -28.41
C ALA A 367 4.54 -19.03 -27.73
N TRP A 368 4.47 -17.93 -28.47
CA TRP A 368 4.64 -16.57 -27.96
C TRP A 368 3.37 -15.98 -27.33
N LEU A 369 2.18 -16.56 -27.58
CA LEU A 369 0.90 -15.98 -27.16
C LEU A 369 0.75 -15.99 -25.64
N GLY A 370 1.16 -17.08 -24.99
CA GLY A 370 1.12 -17.20 -23.53
C GLY A 370 1.97 -16.14 -22.83
N GLY A 371 3.23 -15.96 -23.27
CA GLY A 371 4.09 -14.92 -22.70
C GLY A 371 3.65 -13.51 -23.10
N ALA A 372 3.13 -13.29 -24.32
CA ALA A 372 2.59 -11.99 -24.71
C ALA A 372 1.42 -11.54 -23.81
N VAL A 373 0.49 -12.44 -23.49
CA VAL A 373 -0.63 -12.15 -22.57
C VAL A 373 -0.09 -11.83 -21.17
N LEU A 374 0.87 -12.60 -20.67
CA LEU A 374 1.52 -12.32 -19.39
C LEU A 374 2.15 -10.92 -19.37
N TRP A 375 2.93 -10.56 -20.40
CA TRP A 375 3.57 -9.25 -20.49
C TRP A 375 2.56 -8.11 -20.62
N ILE A 376 1.42 -8.31 -21.29
CA ILE A 376 0.33 -7.33 -21.32
C ILE A 376 -0.24 -7.11 -19.91
N VAL A 377 -0.49 -8.19 -19.16
CA VAL A 377 -1.00 -8.10 -17.78
C VAL A 377 0.04 -7.43 -16.87
N VAL A 378 1.30 -7.83 -16.95
CA VAL A 378 2.41 -7.23 -16.19
C VAL A 378 2.57 -5.75 -16.53
N ALA A 379 2.52 -5.38 -17.82
CA ALA A 379 2.59 -4.00 -18.26
C ALA A 379 1.38 -3.17 -17.80
N LEU A 380 0.19 -3.76 -17.76
CA LEU A 380 -1.02 -3.10 -17.28
C LEU A 380 -0.97 -2.85 -15.77
N ILE A 381 -0.57 -3.85 -14.99
CA ILE A 381 -0.44 -3.77 -13.53
C ILE A 381 0.72 -2.82 -13.17
N GLY A 382 1.91 -3.07 -13.73
CA GLY A 382 3.10 -2.24 -13.52
C GLY A 382 2.88 -0.80 -13.99
N GLY A 383 2.25 -0.61 -15.15
CA GLY A 383 1.89 0.69 -15.69
C GLY A 383 0.87 1.44 -14.81
N TYR A 384 -0.12 0.74 -14.25
CA TYR A 384 -1.05 1.34 -13.29
C TYR A 384 -0.32 1.85 -12.03
N PHE A 385 0.55 1.03 -11.43
CA PHE A 385 1.30 1.44 -10.24
C PHE A 385 2.31 2.55 -10.52
N LEU A 386 3.01 2.48 -11.66
CA LEU A 386 3.91 3.53 -12.12
C LEU A 386 3.15 4.85 -12.33
N LEU A 387 1.99 4.80 -12.99
CA LEU A 387 1.16 5.97 -13.21
C LEU A 387 0.63 6.55 -11.90
N SER A 388 0.24 5.69 -10.95
CA SER A 388 -0.15 6.10 -9.60
C SER A 388 1.01 6.82 -8.89
N TYR A 389 2.21 6.29 -8.96
CA TYR A 389 3.42 6.88 -8.38
C TYR A 389 3.78 8.23 -9.03
N LEU A 390 3.76 8.31 -10.37
CA LEU A 390 4.03 9.55 -11.11
C LEU A 390 2.96 10.63 -10.88
N ARG A 391 1.68 10.22 -10.74
CA ARG A 391 0.59 11.14 -10.39
C ARG A 391 0.77 11.67 -8.98
N ALA A 392 1.16 10.81 -8.05
CA ALA A 392 1.43 11.20 -6.68
C ALA A 392 2.57 12.23 -6.63
N HIS A 393 3.66 12.05 -7.38
CA HIS A 393 4.77 13.00 -7.46
C HIS A 393 4.44 14.34 -8.18
N GLY A 394 3.25 14.49 -8.76
CA GLY A 394 2.87 15.71 -9.49
C GLY A 394 3.54 15.86 -10.86
N LEU A 395 4.37 14.90 -11.28
CA LEU A 395 5.03 14.89 -12.60
C LEU A 395 4.02 14.83 -13.75
N LEU A 396 2.81 14.37 -13.47
CA LEU A 396 1.69 14.32 -14.40
C LEU A 396 0.73 15.52 -14.26
N GLN A 397 1.07 16.59 -13.56
CA GLN A 397 0.25 17.82 -13.55
C GLN A 397 0.50 18.73 -14.78
N GLY A 398 1.50 18.41 -15.60
CA GLY A 398 1.82 19.12 -16.84
C GLY A 398 1.13 18.58 -18.11
N ARG A 399 1.73 18.89 -19.27
CA ARG A 399 1.28 18.48 -20.62
C ARG A 399 0.96 16.97 -20.75
N TRP A 400 1.73 16.11 -20.10
CA TRP A 400 1.56 14.65 -20.14
C TRP A 400 0.33 14.13 -19.39
N GLY A 401 -0.10 14.78 -18.29
CA GLY A 401 -1.32 14.38 -17.58
C GLY A 401 -2.60 14.70 -18.34
N ARG A 402 -2.60 15.83 -19.06
CA ARG A 402 -3.70 16.19 -19.97
C ARG A 402 -3.80 15.20 -21.13
N TRP A 403 -2.67 14.78 -21.70
CA TRP A 403 -2.65 13.74 -22.73
C TRP A 403 -3.17 12.39 -22.22
N LEU A 404 -2.79 11.97 -21.01
CA LEU A 404 -3.25 10.71 -20.41
C LEU A 404 -4.73 10.70 -20.04
N THR A 405 -5.25 11.85 -19.57
CA THR A 405 -6.69 12.00 -19.31
C THR A 405 -7.47 12.02 -20.62
N GLN A 406 -6.98 12.73 -21.64
CA GLN A 406 -7.54 12.69 -22.99
C GLN A 406 -7.51 11.29 -23.60
N LEU A 407 -6.42 10.52 -23.45
CA LEU A 407 -6.33 9.16 -23.96
C LEU A 407 -7.31 8.22 -23.25
N ARG A 408 -7.46 8.36 -21.93
CA ARG A 408 -8.44 7.60 -21.15
C ARG A 408 -9.87 7.94 -21.58
N ASP A 409 -10.17 9.23 -21.74
CA ASP A 409 -11.51 9.69 -22.09
C ASP A 409 -11.83 9.35 -23.56
N TRP A 410 -10.83 9.41 -24.45
CA TRP A 410 -10.88 8.89 -25.81
C TRP A 410 -11.12 7.38 -25.85
N TRP A 411 -10.40 6.60 -25.04
CA TRP A 411 -10.58 5.15 -24.95
C TRP A 411 -11.97 4.78 -24.43
N ARG A 412 -12.48 5.50 -23.42
CA ARG A 412 -13.87 5.34 -22.94
C ARG A 412 -14.90 5.71 -24.01
N ALA A 413 -14.67 6.79 -24.75
CA ALA A 413 -15.52 7.20 -25.87
C ALA A 413 -15.48 6.17 -27.02
N ARG A 414 -14.33 5.51 -27.24
CA ARG A 414 -14.18 4.43 -28.23
C ARG A 414 -14.88 3.15 -27.77
N TRP A 415 -14.73 2.77 -26.51
CA TRP A 415 -15.38 1.60 -25.92
C TRP A 415 -16.90 1.73 -25.86
N THR A 416 -17.42 2.91 -25.52
CA THR A 416 -18.87 3.17 -25.59
C THR A 416 -19.41 3.08 -27.02
N ARG A 417 -18.65 3.55 -28.02
CA ARG A 417 -19.02 3.35 -29.44
C ARG A 417 -18.99 1.87 -29.86
N LEU A 418 -18.02 1.10 -29.37
CA LEU A 418 -17.93 -0.34 -29.62
C LEU A 418 -19.04 -1.14 -28.94
N THR A 419 -19.43 -0.80 -27.71
CA THR A 419 -20.53 -1.48 -27.01
C THR A 419 -21.90 -1.11 -27.59
N ILE A 420 -22.07 0.13 -28.07
CA ILE A 420 -23.27 0.54 -28.83
C ILE A 420 -23.33 -0.19 -30.18
N ALA A 421 -22.20 -0.34 -30.88
CA ALA A 421 -22.13 -1.11 -32.12
C ALA A 421 -22.39 -2.62 -31.91
N ALA A 422 -21.91 -3.19 -30.80
CA ALA A 422 -22.22 -4.58 -30.42
C ALA A 422 -23.71 -4.78 -30.03
N GLY A 423 -24.35 -3.74 -29.48
CA GLY A 423 -25.81 -3.69 -29.26
C GLY A 423 -26.62 -3.58 -30.57
N ALA A 424 -26.06 -2.94 -31.61
CA ALA A 424 -26.69 -2.85 -32.93
C ALA A 424 -26.65 -4.20 -33.68
N ILE A 425 -25.61 -5.01 -33.51
CA ILE A 425 -25.51 -6.34 -34.16
C ILE A 425 -26.42 -7.38 -33.49
N THR A 426 -26.64 -7.28 -32.18
CA THR A 426 -27.53 -8.19 -31.43
C THR A 426 -29.02 -7.89 -31.63
N SER A 427 -29.39 -6.69 -32.08
CA SER A 427 -30.77 -6.34 -32.45
C SER A 427 -31.13 -6.69 -33.90
N VAL A 428 -30.13 -6.77 -34.80
CA VAL A 428 -30.33 -7.18 -36.20
C VAL A 428 -30.50 -8.71 -36.35
N ILE A 429 -29.99 -9.52 -35.41
CA ILE A 429 -30.15 -10.99 -35.42
C ILE A 429 -31.46 -11.45 -34.75
N ARG A 430 -32.15 -10.58 -33.98
CA ARG A 430 -33.39 -10.95 -33.26
C ARG A 430 -34.68 -10.59 -33.99
N ASN A 431 -34.64 -9.80 -35.07
CA ASN A 431 -35.85 -9.39 -35.79
C ASN A 431 -35.74 -9.67 -37.29
N ARG A 432 -36.08 -10.91 -37.69
CA ARG A 432 -36.75 -11.14 -38.99
C ARG A 432 -38.27 -11.23 -38.77
N PRO A 433 -39.07 -10.70 -39.71
CA PRO A 433 -40.38 -10.14 -39.40
C PRO A 433 -41.50 -11.18 -39.53
N ARG A 434 -42.33 -11.30 -38.49
CA ARG A 434 -43.72 -11.74 -38.67
C ARG A 434 -44.56 -10.52 -39.06
N ARG A 435 -44.64 -10.30 -40.38
CA ARG A 435 -45.79 -9.64 -40.98
C ARG A 435 -47.01 -10.53 -40.73
N SER A 436 -47.95 -10.05 -39.93
CA SER A 436 -49.37 -9.94 -40.33
C SER A 436 -50.20 -9.34 -39.20
N ARG A 437 -50.68 -8.12 -39.46
CA ARG A 437 -52.10 -7.75 -39.32
C ARG A 437 -52.67 -7.85 -37.90
N HIS A 438 -52.75 -6.72 -37.20
CA HIS A 438 -54.04 -6.06 -36.97
C HIS A 438 -53.82 -4.55 -36.74
N GLN A 439 -54.77 -3.82 -37.29
CA GLN A 439 -54.85 -2.37 -37.42
C GLN A 439 -55.52 -1.77 -36.18
N ALA A 440 -55.28 -0.47 -36.00
CA ALA A 440 -56.05 0.51 -35.23
C ALA A 440 -55.80 0.60 -33.71
N GLY A 441 -55.47 1.83 -33.28
CA GLY A 441 -55.74 2.29 -31.92
C GLY A 441 -54.59 3.02 -31.24
N ASP A 442 -54.50 4.33 -31.49
CA ASP A 442 -54.02 5.43 -30.64
C ASP A 442 -52.74 5.34 -29.80
N GLY A 443 -51.98 6.43 -29.87
CA GLY A 443 -50.68 6.59 -29.27
C GLY A 443 -50.71 6.71 -27.75
N ILE A 444 -49.82 5.95 -27.11
CA ILE A 444 -49.32 6.24 -25.77
C ILE A 444 -47.80 6.04 -25.82
N VAL A 445 -47.07 7.11 -25.51
CA VAL A 445 -45.61 7.12 -25.34
C VAL A 445 -45.24 6.17 -24.19
N GLU A 446 -44.66 5.01 -24.52
CA GLU A 446 -44.19 4.04 -23.52
C GLU A 446 -42.93 4.56 -22.80
N VAL A 447 -43.06 4.79 -21.50
CA VAL A 447 -41.97 5.09 -20.57
C VAL A 447 -41.17 3.80 -20.28
N PRO A 448 -39.83 3.82 -20.18
CA PRO A 448 -39.03 2.59 -20.10
C PRO A 448 -39.35 1.76 -18.85
N ARG A 449 -39.84 0.52 -19.05
CA ARG A 449 -40.02 -0.49 -17.99
C ARG A 449 -38.65 -0.93 -17.45
N TRP A 450 -38.21 -0.31 -16.35
CA TRP A 450 -37.09 -0.79 -15.52
C TRP A 450 -37.33 -2.27 -15.12
N ARG A 451 -36.28 -3.07 -14.91
CA ARG A 451 -36.38 -4.51 -14.59
C ARG A 451 -36.55 -4.74 -13.08
N TRP A 452 -37.74 -5.14 -12.63
CA TRP A 452 -38.09 -5.21 -11.19
C TRP A 452 -37.72 -6.56 -10.55
N GLY A 453 -37.24 -7.53 -11.35
CA GLY A 453 -37.00 -8.90 -10.93
C GLY A 453 -35.76 -9.11 -10.05
N SER A 454 -34.81 -8.17 -10.00
CA SER A 454 -33.48 -8.41 -9.41
C SER A 454 -33.25 -7.86 -7.99
N LEU A 455 -34.21 -7.15 -7.40
CA LEU A 455 -34.03 -6.61 -6.04
C LEU A 455 -34.32 -7.69 -4.98
N PRO A 456 -33.49 -7.83 -3.92
CA PRO A 456 -33.77 -8.72 -2.80
C PRO A 456 -35.04 -8.29 -2.04
N PRO A 457 -35.79 -9.21 -1.40
CA PRO A 457 -37.10 -8.94 -0.79
C PRO A 457 -37.12 -7.74 0.16
N ARG A 458 -36.10 -7.61 1.01
CA ARG A 458 -35.94 -6.50 1.96
C ARG A 458 -35.79 -5.15 1.28
N GLU A 459 -35.03 -5.08 0.19
CA GLU A 459 -34.84 -3.83 -0.56
C GLU A 459 -36.12 -3.42 -1.30
N ARG A 460 -36.95 -4.37 -1.73
CA ARG A 460 -38.24 -4.07 -2.36
C ARG A 460 -39.18 -3.33 -1.42
N ILE A 461 -39.30 -3.80 -0.17
CA ILE A 461 -40.16 -3.15 0.83
C ILE A 461 -39.63 -1.75 1.17
N ARG A 462 -38.31 -1.60 1.35
CA ARG A 462 -37.67 -0.28 1.58
C ARG A 462 -37.92 0.68 0.42
N TYR A 463 -37.82 0.18 -0.81
CA TYR A 463 -38.07 0.95 -2.01
C TYR A 463 -39.51 1.46 -2.08
N PHE A 464 -40.51 0.61 -1.80
CA PHE A 464 -41.92 1.01 -1.82
C PHE A 464 -42.20 2.13 -0.83
N TYR A 465 -41.73 2.00 0.41
CA TYR A 465 -41.90 3.04 1.44
C TYR A 465 -41.23 4.37 1.06
N LEU A 466 -39.94 4.33 0.64
CA LEU A 466 -39.23 5.55 0.26
C LEU A 466 -39.85 6.26 -0.95
N ARG A 467 -40.41 5.49 -1.89
CA ARG A 467 -41.11 6.03 -3.04
C ARG A 467 -42.43 6.70 -2.65
N THR A 468 -43.17 6.14 -1.69
CA THR A 468 -44.35 6.76 -1.10
C THR A 468 -43.99 8.09 -0.42
N VAL A 469 -42.92 8.13 0.39
CA VAL A 469 -42.46 9.37 1.06
C VAL A 469 -42.05 10.43 0.03
N ARG A 470 -41.32 10.04 -1.02
CA ARG A 470 -40.94 10.98 -2.09
C ARG A 470 -42.17 11.53 -2.81
N ARG A 471 -43.16 10.69 -3.06
CA ARG A 471 -44.41 11.10 -3.73
C ARG A 471 -45.27 12.00 -2.84
N ALA A 472 -45.31 11.76 -1.54
CA ALA A 472 -45.95 12.64 -0.57
C ALA A 472 -45.26 14.02 -0.52
N ALA A 473 -43.92 14.05 -0.59
CA ALA A 473 -43.15 15.29 -0.68
C ALA A 473 -43.47 16.09 -1.96
N GLU A 474 -43.62 15.41 -3.11
CA GLU A 474 -44.06 16.04 -4.37
C GLU A 474 -45.47 16.67 -4.26
N ARG A 475 -46.28 16.24 -3.28
CA ARG A 475 -47.62 16.77 -2.98
C ARG A 475 -47.64 17.72 -1.77
N GLY A 476 -46.47 18.21 -1.35
CA GLY A 476 -46.34 19.21 -0.28
C GLY A 476 -46.25 18.64 1.14
N LEU A 477 -46.28 17.32 1.31
CA LEU A 477 -46.14 16.64 2.61
C LEU A 477 -44.80 15.91 2.66
N ALA A 478 -43.73 16.67 2.82
CA ALA A 478 -42.38 16.13 2.96
C ALA A 478 -42.12 15.72 4.41
N ARG A 479 -41.52 14.53 4.61
CA ARG A 479 -41.11 14.09 5.95
C ARG A 479 -39.92 14.94 6.46
N PRO A 480 -40.04 15.63 7.59
CA PRO A 480 -38.90 16.29 8.22
C PRO A 480 -37.82 15.28 8.66
N PRO A 481 -36.53 15.66 8.66
CA PRO A 481 -35.44 14.73 8.98
C PRO A 481 -35.47 14.20 10.42
N HIS A 482 -36.08 14.94 11.35
CA HIS A 482 -36.20 14.55 12.76
C HIS A 482 -37.37 13.60 13.04
N LYS A 483 -38.30 13.42 12.09
CA LYS A 483 -39.52 12.65 12.29
C LYS A 483 -39.31 11.18 11.95
N THR A 484 -39.69 10.28 12.86
CA THR A 484 -39.53 8.83 12.64
C THR A 484 -40.51 8.31 11.58
N PRO A 485 -40.26 7.14 10.96
CA PRO A 485 -41.21 6.55 10.00
C PRO A 485 -42.60 6.33 10.59
N LEU A 486 -42.69 5.97 11.86
CA LEU A 486 -43.96 5.75 12.57
C LEU A 486 -44.71 7.08 12.80
N GLU A 487 -43.99 8.12 13.24
CA GLU A 487 -44.57 9.46 13.42
C GLU A 487 -45.05 10.05 12.08
N PHE A 488 -44.31 9.84 11.00
CA PHE A 488 -44.70 10.34 9.67
C PHE A 488 -45.90 9.60 9.09
N ALA A 489 -46.14 8.34 9.48
CA ALA A 489 -47.34 7.63 9.07
C ALA A 489 -48.61 8.34 9.58
N GLY A 490 -48.61 8.91 10.78
CA GLY A 490 -49.73 9.71 11.28
C GLY A 490 -50.06 10.93 10.40
N ASP A 491 -49.04 11.60 9.86
CA ASP A 491 -49.26 12.72 8.91
C ASP A 491 -49.84 12.25 7.58
N LEU A 492 -49.39 11.08 7.11
CA LEU A 492 -49.89 10.45 5.89
C LEU A 492 -51.35 9.98 6.09
N GLU A 493 -51.67 9.37 7.23
CA GLU A 493 -53.03 8.93 7.59
C GLU A 493 -53.98 10.13 7.68
N ALA A 494 -53.59 11.20 8.38
CA ALA A 494 -54.39 12.42 8.50
C ALA A 494 -54.60 13.14 7.15
N SER A 495 -53.63 13.05 6.24
CA SER A 495 -53.69 13.72 4.94
C SER A 495 -54.40 12.91 3.85
N TRP A 496 -54.54 11.60 4.05
CA TRP A 496 -55.16 10.63 3.14
C TRP A 496 -55.96 9.57 3.90
N PRO A 497 -57.13 9.93 4.45
CA PRO A 497 -57.97 9.00 5.22
C PRO A 497 -58.40 7.77 4.42
N ASP A 498 -58.59 7.91 3.10
CA ASP A 498 -58.97 6.79 2.21
C ASP A 498 -57.87 5.71 2.06
N ALA A 499 -56.65 5.98 2.51
CA ALA A 499 -55.51 5.06 2.44
C ALA A 499 -54.88 4.78 3.82
N GLU A 500 -55.60 5.07 4.91
CA GLU A 500 -55.10 4.95 6.29
C GLU A 500 -54.58 3.53 6.59
N GLU A 501 -55.39 2.52 6.29
CA GLU A 501 -55.04 1.11 6.53
C GLU A 501 -53.84 0.66 5.70
N ASP A 502 -53.78 1.07 4.43
CA ASP A 502 -52.68 0.73 3.52
C ASP A 502 -51.36 1.42 3.95
N VAL A 503 -51.42 2.68 4.40
CA VAL A 503 -50.26 3.42 4.90
C VAL A 503 -49.69 2.74 6.15
N ARG A 504 -50.57 2.32 7.06
CA ARG A 504 -50.19 1.59 8.27
C ARG A 504 -49.52 0.26 7.95
N GLU A 505 -50.11 -0.52 7.03
CA GLU A 505 -49.60 -1.82 6.59
C GLU A 505 -48.22 -1.69 5.92
N LEU A 506 -48.03 -0.70 5.03
CA LEU A 506 -46.74 -0.45 4.38
C LEU A 506 -45.67 0.03 5.37
N THR A 507 -46.05 0.86 6.34
CA THR A 507 -45.13 1.37 7.39
C THR A 507 -44.69 0.23 8.31
N ALA A 508 -45.60 -0.65 8.71
CA ALA A 508 -45.28 -1.84 9.50
C ALA A 508 -44.30 -2.77 8.75
N ALA A 509 -44.55 -3.05 7.47
CA ALA A 509 -43.65 -3.83 6.63
C ALA A 509 -42.26 -3.20 6.52
N PHE A 510 -42.18 -1.86 6.41
CA PHE A 510 -40.91 -1.13 6.39
C PHE A 510 -40.14 -1.24 7.70
N LEU A 511 -40.83 -1.11 8.84
CA LEU A 511 -40.20 -1.23 10.16
C LEU A 511 -39.66 -2.64 10.38
N ALA A 512 -40.44 -3.68 10.04
CA ALA A 512 -39.96 -5.06 10.06
C ALA A 512 -38.73 -5.24 9.15
N ALA A 513 -38.76 -4.67 7.95
CA ALA A 513 -37.62 -4.73 7.03
C ALA A 513 -36.38 -3.95 7.47
N ARG A 514 -36.54 -3.00 8.40
CA ARG A 514 -35.44 -2.17 8.92
C ARG A 514 -34.84 -2.70 10.20
N TYR A 515 -35.67 -3.20 11.11
CA TYR A 515 -35.26 -3.53 12.48
C TYR A 515 -35.24 -5.03 12.78
N THR A 516 -35.85 -5.88 11.95
CA THR A 516 -35.79 -7.34 12.15
C THR A 516 -34.51 -7.94 11.54
N PRO A 517 -33.69 -8.65 12.34
CA PRO A 517 -32.41 -9.21 11.88
C PRO A 517 -32.52 -10.49 11.02
N GLY A 518 -33.69 -11.14 10.95
CA GLY A 518 -33.91 -12.35 10.13
C GLY A 518 -34.32 -12.07 8.67
N ASP A 519 -34.11 -13.04 7.78
CA ASP A 519 -34.49 -12.94 6.35
C ASP A 519 -35.99 -12.74 6.16
N ILE A 520 -36.36 -11.87 5.22
CA ILE A 520 -37.75 -11.58 4.91
C ILE A 520 -38.21 -12.50 3.77
N PRO A 521 -39.24 -13.33 3.99
CA PRO A 521 -39.84 -14.17 2.97
C PRO A 521 -40.23 -13.37 1.72
N LEU A 522 -40.05 -13.97 0.54
CA LEU A 522 -40.47 -13.35 -0.72
C LEU A 522 -41.99 -13.13 -0.78
N ALA A 523 -42.78 -13.91 -0.03
CA ALA A 523 -44.22 -13.75 0.11
C ALA A 523 -44.59 -12.38 0.70
N ASP A 524 -43.92 -11.96 1.78
CA ASP A 524 -44.18 -10.69 2.47
C ASP A 524 -43.83 -9.48 1.57
N ALA A 525 -42.74 -9.57 0.82
CA ALA A 525 -42.37 -8.54 -0.15
C ALA A 525 -43.35 -8.47 -1.34
N ARG A 526 -43.99 -9.59 -1.70
CA ARG A 526 -45.05 -9.64 -2.73
C ARG A 526 -46.37 -9.09 -2.20
N ALA A 527 -46.69 -9.32 -0.92
CA ALA A 527 -47.87 -8.79 -0.25
C ALA A 527 -47.83 -7.25 -0.10
N ALA A 528 -46.65 -6.66 0.11
CA ALA A 528 -46.49 -5.20 0.18
C ALA A 528 -46.71 -4.48 -1.18
N GLN A 529 -46.61 -5.17 -2.31
CA GLN A 529 -46.73 -4.58 -3.64
C GLN A 529 -48.15 -4.11 -4.03
N PRO A 530 -49.25 -4.88 -3.80
CA PRO A 530 -50.61 -4.39 -4.00
C PRO A 530 -50.96 -3.23 -3.08
N VAL A 531 -50.56 -3.28 -1.80
CA VAL A 531 -50.73 -2.20 -0.80
C VAL A 531 -50.11 -0.90 -1.32
N TRP A 532 -48.83 -0.94 -1.71
CA TRP A 532 -48.13 0.21 -2.29
C TRP A 532 -48.84 0.75 -3.55
N ARG A 533 -49.40 -0.12 -4.40
CA ARG A 533 -50.13 0.31 -5.61
C ARG A 533 -51.44 1.04 -5.27
N ARG A 534 -52.15 0.63 -4.23
CA ARG A 534 -53.36 1.31 -3.73
C ARG A 534 -53.02 2.69 -3.18
N ILE A 535 -51.98 2.81 -2.35
CA ILE A 535 -51.47 4.10 -1.87
C ILE A 535 -51.07 5.02 -3.04
N MET A 536 -50.33 4.49 -4.02
CA MET A 536 -49.93 5.27 -5.19
C MET A 536 -51.09 5.66 -6.11
N ARG A 537 -52.26 5.00 -6.01
CA ARG A 537 -53.49 5.37 -6.69
C ARG A 537 -54.23 6.46 -5.91
N ALA A 538 -54.40 6.31 -4.59
CA ALA A 538 -54.95 7.35 -3.72
C ALA A 538 -54.13 8.66 -3.81
N LEU A 539 -52.80 8.57 -3.86
CA LEU A 539 -51.91 9.71 -4.07
C LEU A 539 -52.01 10.34 -5.47
N ARG A 540 -52.65 9.68 -6.46
CA ARG A 540 -52.94 10.27 -7.78
C ARG A 540 -54.27 11.01 -7.78
N GLU A 541 -55.28 10.48 -7.10
CA GLU A 541 -56.69 10.86 -7.28
C GLU A 541 -57.10 12.14 -6.54
N ARG A 542 -56.30 12.69 -5.60
CA ARG A 542 -56.60 14.01 -4.99
C ARG A 542 -56.37 15.17 -5.98
N PRO A 543 -57.41 15.93 -6.38
CA PRO A 543 -57.29 17.19 -7.08
C PRO A 543 -56.94 18.32 -6.09
N ASP A 544 -56.23 19.34 -6.57
CA ASP A 544 -55.74 20.49 -5.80
C ASP A 544 -56.86 21.30 -5.11
N ALA A 545 -57.30 20.88 -3.92
CA ALA A 545 -58.30 21.60 -3.12
C ALA A 545 -57.70 22.47 -2.00
N GLY A 546 -56.39 22.77 -2.03
CA GLY A 546 -55.68 23.47 -0.95
C GLY A 546 -55.19 24.89 -1.25
N ARG A 547 -55.49 25.47 -2.42
CA ARG A 547 -54.87 26.73 -2.88
C ARG A 547 -55.74 27.99 -2.75
N ARG A 548 -56.87 27.97 -2.02
CA ARG A 548 -57.83 29.09 -1.95
C ARG A 548 -58.08 29.69 -0.56
N GLN A 549 -57.09 29.71 0.35
CA GLN A 549 -57.33 30.33 1.66
C GLN A 549 -56.15 31.11 2.26
N VAL A 550 -55.35 31.80 1.41
CA VAL A 550 -54.26 32.67 1.90
C VAL A 550 -54.28 34.09 1.29
N ASP A 551 -55.21 34.41 0.37
CA ASP A 551 -55.16 35.68 -0.37
C ASP A 551 -56.22 36.73 0.05
N GLU A 552 -56.57 36.76 1.34
CA GLU A 552 -57.26 37.90 1.93
C GLU A 552 -56.45 38.42 3.13
N ARG A 553 -55.59 39.40 2.88
CA ARG A 553 -55.13 40.36 3.88
C ARG A 553 -55.67 41.74 3.51
N PRO A 554 -56.22 42.51 4.47
CA PRO A 554 -56.70 43.84 4.20
C PRO A 554 -55.54 44.83 4.08
N ARG A 555 -55.70 45.72 3.10
CA ARG A 555 -54.88 46.89 2.81
C ARG A 555 -55.09 47.91 3.96
N ILE A 556 -54.01 48.32 4.62
CA ILE A 556 -54.01 49.47 5.54
C ILE A 556 -53.04 50.50 4.95
N ASP A 557 -53.59 51.65 4.59
CA ASP A 557 -52.88 52.83 4.12
C ASP A 557 -52.28 53.64 5.29
N ASP A 558 -51.14 54.28 4.99
CA ASP A 558 -50.63 55.60 5.41
C ASP A 558 -50.65 56.05 6.89
N HIS A 559 -49.49 56.42 7.43
CA HIS A 559 -49.02 57.82 7.58
C HIS A 559 -47.99 58.03 8.72
N VAL A 560 -46.97 58.87 8.44
CA VAL A 560 -46.29 59.85 9.34
C VAL A 560 -45.52 59.29 10.56
N GLY A 561 -44.29 59.66 10.89
CA GLY A 561 -43.36 60.71 10.46
C GLY A 561 -42.04 60.59 11.25
N ASN A 562 -40.99 61.26 10.78
CA ASN A 562 -39.72 61.47 11.51
C ASN A 562 -39.96 62.25 12.82
N PRO A 563 -39.09 62.08 13.84
CA PRO A 563 -38.13 63.16 14.18
C PRO A 563 -36.82 62.61 14.84
N PRO A 564 -35.96 63.44 15.48
CA PRO A 564 -34.84 64.09 14.80
C PRO A 564 -33.47 63.73 15.41
N THR A 565 -32.46 64.21 14.71
CA THR A 565 -31.07 64.41 15.13
C THR A 565 -30.92 65.09 16.49
N THR A 566 -30.07 64.50 17.33
CA THR A 566 -28.96 65.15 18.06
C THR A 566 -27.83 64.15 18.21
#